data_AF-A0AAJ6NL62-F1
#
_entry.id   AF-A0AAJ6NL62-F1
#
_cell.length_a   1.000
_cell.length_b   1.000
_cell.length_c   1.000
_cell.angle_alpha   90.00
_cell.angle_beta   90.00
_cell.angle_gamma   90.00
#
_symmetry.space_group_name_H-M   'P 1'
#
loop_
_entity.id
_entity.type
_entity.pdbx_description
1 polymer ?
#
loop_
_entity_poly.entity_id
_entity_poly.type
_entity_poly.pdbx_seq_one_letter_code
_entity_poly.pdbx_strand_id
1 'polypeptide(L)'
;MNKIWKVIIPISFALCSSLSFAATCNSAIDNNTLSDLTIPAGATCTVNNSSIEGDVNIQKDASLILNSSSIQGSIQANQAKAVRLINSSVSGDVHAAQAATMIHLEKSVISGDVHCSASTRLQTNQSSIEGQKTGKCR
;
A
#
# COMPACT_ATOMS: atom_id res chain seq x y z
N MET A 1 46.70 -19.91 44.19
CA MET A 1 46.97 -19.28 42.87
C MET A 1 46.12 -19.99 41.83
N ASN A 2 44.95 -19.47 41.47
CA ASN A 2 44.20 -19.79 40.23
C ASN A 2 42.86 -19.05 40.24
N LYS A 3 42.83 -17.96 39.48
CA LYS A 3 41.73 -17.01 39.35
C LYS A 3 40.67 -17.61 38.42
N ILE A 4 39.43 -17.78 38.89
CA ILE A 4 38.28 -18.12 38.05
C ILE A 4 37.59 -16.81 37.68
N TRP A 5 37.94 -16.29 36.51
CA TRP A 5 37.43 -15.03 35.96
C TRP A 5 36.01 -15.26 35.42
N LYS A 6 35.02 -14.65 36.07
CA LYS A 6 33.66 -14.46 35.56
C LYS A 6 33.70 -13.61 34.28
N VAL A 7 33.64 -14.23 33.11
CA VAL A 7 33.40 -13.52 31.85
C VAL A 7 31.90 -13.53 31.59
N ILE A 8 31.23 -12.47 32.01
CA ILE A 8 29.86 -12.17 31.61
C ILE A 8 29.96 -11.46 30.26
N ILE A 9 29.62 -12.16 29.19
CA ILE A 9 29.57 -11.60 27.83
C ILE A 9 28.21 -10.91 27.69
N PRO A 10 28.13 -9.57 27.60
CA PRO A 10 26.88 -8.94 27.22
C PRO A 10 26.66 -9.24 25.74
N ILE A 11 25.73 -10.15 25.45
CA ILE A 11 25.16 -10.33 24.12
C ILE A 11 24.50 -9.00 23.76
N SER A 12 25.23 -8.15 23.04
CA SER A 12 24.64 -7.00 22.38
C SER A 12 23.77 -7.51 21.26
N PHE A 13 22.49 -7.71 21.58
CA PHE A 13 21.43 -7.92 20.62
C PHE A 13 21.25 -6.58 19.90
N ALA A 14 22.05 -6.36 18.85
CA ALA A 14 21.79 -5.30 17.89
C ALA A 14 20.50 -5.67 17.15
N LEU A 15 19.36 -5.31 17.74
CA LEU A 15 18.10 -5.16 17.02
C LEU A 15 18.36 -4.06 16.00
N CYS A 16 18.84 -4.42 14.82
CA CYS A 16 18.63 -3.61 13.64
C CYS A 16 17.12 -3.63 13.41
N SER A 17 16.40 -2.81 14.16
CA SER A 17 15.04 -2.45 13.83
C SER A 17 15.16 -1.77 12.49
N SER A 18 14.84 -2.49 11.41
CA SER A 18 14.46 -1.88 10.16
C SER A 18 13.32 -0.92 10.50
N LEU A 19 13.66 0.34 10.71
CA LEU A 19 12.68 1.41 10.69
C LEU A 19 12.19 1.42 9.24
N SER A 20 11.14 0.63 8.96
CA SER A 20 10.25 0.97 7.86
C SER A 20 9.72 2.34 8.21
N PHE A 21 10.37 3.36 7.65
CA PHE A 21 9.82 4.70 7.65
C PHE A 21 8.67 4.62 6.65
N ALA A 22 7.48 4.27 7.14
CA ALA A 22 6.27 4.44 6.35
C ALA A 22 6.25 5.90 5.86
N ALA A 23 6.47 6.09 4.56
CA ALA A 23 6.49 7.42 3.99
C ALA A 23 5.07 7.97 4.12
N THR A 24 4.90 9.05 4.89
CA THR A 24 3.59 9.68 5.04
C THR A 24 3.39 10.63 3.88
N CYS A 25 2.46 10.31 2.98
CA CYS A 25 2.18 11.16 1.83
C CYS A 25 0.98 12.06 2.10
N ASN A 26 1.23 13.37 2.12
CA ASN A 26 0.19 14.36 2.35
C ASN A 26 -0.23 15.12 1.08
N SER A 27 0.49 14.97 -0.03
CA SER A 27 0.22 15.72 -1.27
C SER A 27 0.64 14.95 -2.52
N ALA A 28 1.92 14.93 -2.84
CA ALA A 28 2.44 14.22 -4.01
C ALA A 28 3.83 13.63 -3.77
N ILE A 29 4.12 12.56 -4.48
CA ILE A 29 5.44 11.93 -4.58
C ILE A 29 5.72 11.70 -6.05
N ASP A 30 6.88 12.16 -6.51
CA ASP A 30 7.25 12.13 -7.92
C ASP A 30 8.65 11.56 -8.08
N ASN A 31 8.85 10.64 -9.05
CA ASN A 31 10.16 10.11 -9.44
C ASN A 31 10.97 9.51 -8.29
N ASN A 32 10.30 8.78 -7.40
CA ASN A 32 10.90 8.24 -6.19
C ASN A 32 10.58 6.75 -6.00
N THR A 33 11.45 6.04 -5.28
CA THR A 33 11.22 4.67 -4.82
C THR A 33 10.96 4.69 -3.33
N LEU A 34 9.82 4.15 -2.91
CA LEU A 34 9.40 4.05 -1.52
C LEU A 34 9.41 2.60 -1.08
N SER A 35 9.75 2.34 0.18
CA SER A 35 9.50 1.03 0.78
C SER A 35 8.01 0.90 1.08
N ASP A 36 7.51 1.53 2.14
CA ASP A 36 6.09 1.50 2.50
C ASP A 36 5.48 2.90 2.39
N LEU A 37 4.19 2.97 2.06
CA LEU A 37 3.46 4.23 1.92
C LEU A 37 2.26 4.25 2.86
N THR A 38 2.12 5.32 3.64
CA THR A 38 0.91 5.57 4.44
C THR A 38 0.30 6.91 4.06
N ILE A 39 -1.00 6.91 3.77
CA ILE A 39 -1.77 8.13 3.49
C ILE A 39 -2.64 8.41 4.72
N PRO A 40 -2.43 9.54 5.42
CA PRO A 40 -3.17 9.87 6.63
C PRO A 40 -4.63 10.19 6.31
N ALA A 41 -5.48 10.13 7.34
CA ALA A 41 -6.92 10.29 7.18
C ALA A 41 -7.29 11.64 6.54
N GLY A 42 -8.22 11.63 5.59
CA GLY A 42 -8.66 12.82 4.85
C GLY A 42 -7.64 13.43 3.88
N ALA A 43 -6.42 12.89 3.80
CA ALA A 43 -5.41 13.38 2.86
C ALA A 43 -5.61 12.79 1.46
N THR A 44 -5.11 13.49 0.45
CA THR A 44 -4.99 12.97 -0.90
C THR A 44 -3.51 12.87 -1.26
N CYS A 45 -3.07 11.67 -1.61
CA CYS A 45 -1.72 11.43 -2.10
C CYS A 45 -1.76 11.12 -3.59
N THR A 46 -0.94 11.82 -4.35
CA THR A 46 -0.68 11.52 -5.76
C THR A 46 0.73 10.98 -5.92
N VAL A 47 0.88 9.77 -6.46
CA VAL A 47 2.18 9.15 -6.71
C VAL A 47 2.38 9.07 -8.21
N ASN A 48 3.41 9.75 -8.73
CA ASN A 48 3.71 9.84 -10.15
C ASN A 48 5.08 9.27 -10.47
N ASN A 49 5.16 8.47 -11.53
CA ASN A 49 6.42 7.92 -12.04
C ASN A 49 7.31 7.31 -10.95
N SER A 50 6.69 6.55 -10.05
CA SER A 50 7.28 6.10 -8.80
C SER A 50 7.09 4.60 -8.62
N SER A 51 7.94 3.98 -7.80
CA SER A 51 7.83 2.57 -7.43
C SER A 51 7.67 2.44 -5.92
N ILE A 52 6.73 1.63 -5.47
CA ILE A 52 6.52 1.32 -4.06
C ILE A 52 6.80 -0.17 -3.89
N GLU A 53 7.87 -0.50 -3.20
CA GLU A 53 8.34 -1.88 -3.05
C GLU A 53 7.53 -2.68 -2.03
N GLY A 54 6.91 -1.99 -1.07
CA GLY A 54 6.13 -2.55 0.00
C GLY A 54 4.65 -2.20 -0.10
N ASP A 55 4.00 -2.11 1.05
CA ASP A 55 2.54 -2.00 1.14
C ASP A 55 2.07 -0.55 1.19
N VAL A 56 0.85 -0.33 0.71
CA VAL A 56 0.18 0.98 0.77
C VAL A 56 -0.99 0.94 1.72
N ASN A 57 -0.89 1.72 2.80
CA ASN A 57 -1.93 1.86 3.81
C ASN A 57 -2.67 3.19 3.65
N ILE A 58 -3.96 3.11 3.31
CA ILE A 58 -4.82 4.27 3.07
C ILE A 58 -5.81 4.38 4.22
N GLN A 59 -5.69 5.46 5.00
CA GLN A 59 -6.55 5.70 6.15
C GLN A 59 -7.94 6.22 5.74
N LYS A 60 -8.79 6.38 6.75
CA LYS A 60 -10.17 6.85 6.60
C LYS A 60 -10.28 8.15 5.80
N ASP A 61 -11.24 8.20 4.88
CA ASP A 61 -11.55 9.34 4.01
C ASP A 61 -10.38 9.82 3.13
N ALA A 62 -9.26 9.10 3.13
CA ALA A 62 -8.10 9.43 2.33
C ALA A 62 -8.25 8.94 0.89
N SER A 63 -7.48 9.53 -0.02
CA SER A 63 -7.51 9.19 -1.45
C SER A 63 -6.10 8.94 -1.98
N LEU A 64 -5.94 7.84 -2.72
CA LEU A 64 -4.72 7.54 -3.47
C LEU A 64 -4.97 7.75 -4.97
N ILE A 65 -4.05 8.43 -5.62
CA ILE A 65 -3.95 8.51 -7.07
C ILE A 65 -2.58 8.01 -7.47
N LEU A 66 -2.53 6.86 -8.12
CA LEU A 66 -1.31 6.23 -8.64
C LEU A 66 -1.26 6.44 -10.15
N ASN A 67 -0.19 7.06 -10.65
CA ASN A 67 -0.05 7.45 -12.04
C ASN A 67 1.31 7.01 -12.59
N SER A 68 1.30 6.24 -13.67
CA SER A 68 2.52 5.69 -14.30
C SER A 68 3.49 5.10 -13.27
N SER A 69 2.94 4.38 -12.29
CA SER A 69 3.68 3.92 -11.10
C SER A 69 3.37 2.46 -10.81
N SER A 70 4.20 1.80 -10.01
CA SER A 70 4.05 0.40 -9.65
C SER A 70 4.06 0.20 -8.13
N ILE A 71 3.22 -0.71 -7.65
CA ILE A 71 3.23 -1.17 -6.26
C ILE A 71 3.52 -2.67 -6.28
N GLN A 72 4.58 -3.09 -5.58
CA GLN A 72 4.93 -4.51 -5.50
C GLN A 72 4.22 -5.22 -4.34
N GLY A 73 3.86 -4.49 -3.29
CA GLY A 73 3.04 -5.00 -2.20
C GLY A 73 1.54 -4.90 -2.46
N SER A 74 0.78 -4.91 -1.37
CA SER A 74 -0.68 -4.87 -1.35
C SER A 74 -1.21 -3.48 -0.99
N ILE A 75 -2.46 -3.20 -1.38
CA ILE A 75 -3.17 -1.97 -1.02
C ILE A 75 -4.21 -2.26 0.06
N GLN A 76 -4.01 -1.66 1.23
CA GLN A 76 -4.94 -1.69 2.35
C GLN A 76 -5.77 -0.40 2.38
N ALA A 77 -6.96 -0.46 1.79
CA ALA A 77 -7.88 0.68 1.67
C ALA A 77 -9.00 0.61 2.73
N ASN A 78 -8.63 0.77 4.01
CA ASN A 78 -9.59 0.71 5.11
C ASN A 78 -10.31 2.07 5.27
N GLN A 79 -11.59 2.12 4.88
CA GLN A 79 -12.39 3.36 4.87
C GLN A 79 -11.82 4.44 3.94
N ALA A 80 -11.03 4.07 2.94
CA ALA A 80 -10.54 5.02 1.96
C ALA A 80 -11.71 5.62 1.18
N LYS A 81 -11.61 6.89 0.84
CA LYS A 81 -12.57 7.58 -0.02
C LYS A 81 -12.44 7.11 -1.46
N ALA A 82 -11.22 7.06 -1.97
CA ALA A 82 -10.95 6.66 -3.35
C ALA A 82 -9.56 6.05 -3.53
N VAL A 83 -9.47 5.10 -4.45
CA VAL A 83 -8.23 4.51 -4.95
C VAL A 83 -8.28 4.55 -6.47
N ARG A 84 -7.39 5.34 -7.09
CA ARG A 84 -7.35 5.55 -8.54
C ARG A 84 -6.01 5.08 -9.08
N LEU A 85 -6.02 4.12 -9.99
CA LEU A 85 -4.83 3.63 -10.69
C LEU A 85 -4.93 4.04 -12.16
N ILE A 86 -3.89 4.69 -12.66
CA ILE A 86 -3.84 5.24 -14.02
C ILE A 86 -2.50 4.83 -14.64
N ASN A 87 -2.53 4.06 -15.72
CA ASN A 87 -1.33 3.49 -16.35
C ASN A 87 -0.38 2.84 -15.33
N SER A 88 -0.92 2.13 -14.34
CA SER A 88 -0.18 1.66 -13.17
C SER A 88 -0.37 0.16 -12.94
N SER A 89 0.50 -0.43 -12.12
CA SER A 89 0.40 -1.84 -11.75
C SER A 89 0.43 -2.06 -10.24
N VAL A 90 -0.30 -3.08 -9.79
CA VAL A 90 -0.24 -3.59 -8.41
C VAL A 90 -0.01 -5.09 -8.49
N SER A 91 1.10 -5.55 -7.92
CA SER A 91 1.43 -6.98 -7.91
C SER A 91 0.68 -7.73 -6.81
N GLY A 92 0.46 -7.10 -5.66
CA GLY A 92 -0.27 -7.68 -4.54
C GLY A 92 -1.79 -7.52 -4.62
N ASP A 93 -2.43 -7.78 -3.48
CA ASP A 93 -3.88 -7.76 -3.32
C ASP A 93 -4.40 -6.36 -3.01
N VAL A 94 -5.67 -6.11 -3.33
CA VAL A 94 -6.36 -4.86 -2.98
C VAL A 94 -7.51 -5.17 -2.03
N HIS A 95 -7.39 -4.73 -0.78
CA HIS A 95 -8.41 -4.91 0.25
C HIS A 95 -9.14 -3.60 0.54
N ALA A 96 -10.38 -3.48 0.08
CA ALA A 96 -11.27 -2.36 0.36
C ALA A 96 -12.33 -2.75 1.39
N ALA A 97 -11.99 -2.57 2.67
CA ALA A 97 -12.66 -3.22 3.79
C ALA A 97 -13.98 -2.58 4.26
N GLN A 98 -14.41 -1.41 3.77
CA GLN A 98 -15.62 -0.73 4.30
C GLN A 98 -16.40 0.07 3.26
N ALA A 99 -17.61 0.50 3.66
CA ALA A 99 -18.58 1.13 2.77
C ALA A 99 -18.09 2.49 2.24
N ALA A 100 -18.34 2.75 0.95
CA ALA A 100 -18.08 3.98 0.20
C ALA A 100 -16.68 4.18 -0.42
N THR A 101 -15.82 3.16 -0.46
CA THR A 101 -14.58 3.24 -1.25
C THR A 101 -14.88 3.15 -2.75
N MET A 102 -14.36 4.11 -3.52
CA MET A 102 -14.34 4.04 -4.99
C MET A 102 -12.99 3.52 -5.47
N ILE A 103 -12.97 2.40 -6.19
CA ILE A 103 -11.79 1.90 -6.90
C ILE A 103 -11.98 2.19 -8.39
N HIS A 104 -11.06 2.93 -8.98
CA HIS A 104 -11.07 3.27 -10.40
C HIS A 104 -9.75 2.83 -11.04
N LEU A 105 -9.85 1.97 -12.04
CA LEU A 105 -8.71 1.47 -12.81
C LEU A 105 -8.79 2.01 -14.23
N GLU A 106 -7.72 2.63 -14.69
CA GLU A 106 -7.56 3.11 -16.06
C GLU A 106 -6.22 2.62 -16.62
N LYS A 107 -6.25 1.84 -17.70
CA LYS A 107 -5.06 1.25 -18.34
C LYS A 107 -4.10 0.60 -17.34
N SER A 108 -4.66 -0.04 -16.32
CA SER A 108 -3.93 -0.53 -15.15
C SER A 108 -4.14 -2.03 -14.95
N VAL A 109 -3.21 -2.66 -14.22
CA VAL A 109 -3.26 -4.10 -13.93
C VAL A 109 -3.16 -4.31 -12.42
N ILE A 110 -4.07 -5.13 -11.88
CA ILE A 110 -3.93 -5.72 -10.56
C ILE A 110 -3.69 -7.21 -10.77
N SER A 111 -2.54 -7.72 -10.38
CA SER A 111 -2.21 -9.14 -10.50
C SER A 111 -2.81 -9.97 -9.36
N GLY A 112 -2.90 -9.39 -8.16
CA GLY A 112 -3.51 -10.04 -7.00
C GLY A 112 -5.05 -10.01 -6.99
N ASP A 113 -5.59 -10.47 -5.87
CA ASP A 113 -7.03 -10.52 -5.62
C ASP A 113 -7.56 -9.14 -5.23
N VAL A 114 -8.83 -8.89 -5.56
CA VAL A 114 -9.53 -7.66 -5.16
C VAL A 114 -10.66 -8.02 -4.22
N HIS A 115 -10.54 -7.63 -2.95
CA HIS A 115 -11.55 -7.84 -1.93
C HIS A 115 -12.37 -6.57 -1.70
N CYS A 116 -13.68 -6.64 -2.01
CA CYS A 116 -14.62 -5.53 -1.86
C CYS A 116 -15.66 -5.75 -0.76
N SER A 117 -15.85 -4.76 0.10
CA SER A 117 -17.03 -4.67 0.96
C SER A 117 -18.33 -4.38 0.17
N ALA A 118 -19.48 -4.50 0.84
CA ALA A 118 -20.82 -4.33 0.26
C ALA A 118 -21.14 -2.98 -0.40
N SER A 119 -20.31 -1.96 -0.21
CA SER A 119 -20.52 -0.64 -0.82
C SER A 119 -19.29 -0.09 -1.52
N THR A 120 -18.36 -0.96 -1.93
CA THR A 120 -17.24 -0.59 -2.78
C THR A 120 -17.70 -0.52 -4.24
N ARG A 121 -17.46 0.61 -4.90
CA ARG A 121 -17.69 0.76 -6.35
C ARG A 121 -16.41 0.47 -7.10
N LEU A 122 -16.45 -0.45 -8.05
CA LEU A 122 -15.29 -0.80 -8.88
C LEU A 122 -15.55 -0.40 -10.33
N GLN A 123 -14.75 0.52 -10.84
CA GLN A 123 -14.81 0.95 -12.23
C GLN A 123 -13.51 0.58 -12.93
N THR A 124 -13.62 -0.05 -14.10
CA THR A 124 -12.46 -0.48 -14.88
C THR A 124 -12.57 0.05 -16.31
N ASN A 125 -11.51 0.71 -16.78
CA ASN A 125 -11.38 1.21 -18.14
C ASN A 125 -10.07 0.70 -18.73
N GLN A 126 -10.15 -0.14 -19.77
CA GLN A 126 -8.98 -0.77 -20.40
C GLN A 126 -8.00 -1.40 -19.39
N SER A 127 -8.52 -1.96 -18.30
CA SER A 127 -7.75 -2.45 -17.16
C SER A 127 -8.00 -3.94 -16.93
N SER A 128 -7.05 -4.62 -16.32
CA SER A 128 -7.13 -6.05 -16.00
C SER A 128 -7.02 -6.26 -14.49
N ILE A 129 -7.81 -7.20 -13.98
CA ILE A 129 -7.65 -7.78 -12.64
C ILE A 129 -7.45 -9.27 -12.90
N GLU A 130 -6.23 -9.75 -12.69
CA GLU A 130 -5.84 -11.13 -12.99
C GLU A 130 -6.26 -12.09 -11.89
N GLY A 131 -6.23 -11.62 -10.63
CA GLY A 131 -6.73 -12.36 -9.49
C GLY A 131 -8.26 -12.39 -9.37
N GLN A 132 -8.73 -12.99 -8.28
CA GLN A 132 -10.14 -13.16 -7.98
C GLN A 132 -10.75 -11.87 -7.40
N LYS A 133 -11.91 -11.48 -7.93
CA LYS A 133 -12.75 -10.45 -7.33
C LYS A 133 -13.63 -11.11 -6.27
N THR A 134 -13.35 -10.85 -5.00
CA THR A 134 -14.10 -11.40 -3.87
C THR A 134 -14.94 -10.34 -3.18
N GLY A 135 -16.06 -10.76 -2.60
CA GLY A 135 -16.98 -9.87 -1.91
C GLY A 135 -18.05 -9.26 -2.83
N LYS A 136 -18.42 -8.01 -2.56
CA LYS A 136 -19.61 -7.34 -3.14
C LYS A 136 -19.22 -6.07 -3.90
N CYS A 137 -18.26 -6.19 -4.81
CA CYS A 137 -17.93 -5.09 -5.73
C CYS A 137 -19.19 -4.77 -6.57
N ARG A 138 -19.60 -3.50 -6.60
CA ARG A 138 -20.74 -3.00 -7.39
C ARG A 138 -20.30 -2.19 -8.60
#